data_AF-A0AAJ6NQT4-F1
#
_entry.id   AF-A0AAJ6NQT4-F1
#
_cell.length_a   1.000
_cell.length_b   1.000
_cell.length_c   1.000
_cell.angle_alpha   90.00
_cell.angle_beta   90.00
_cell.angle_gamma   90.00
#
_symmetry.space_group_name_H-M   'P 1'
#
loop_
_entity.id
_entity.type
_entity.pdbx_description
1 polymer ?
#
loop_
_entity_poly.entity_id
_entity_poly.type
_entity_poly.pdbx_seq_one_letter_code
_entity_poly.pdbx_strand_id
1 'polypeptide(L)' 'MQESIIYQDIVQKEAFKFFSRQLNSRFGEIDTSILDQIKELSTEELEALGEAFLDFSTISDLEAWLDQPIGSR' A
#
# COMPACT_ATOMS: atom_id res chain seq x y z
N MET A 1 -22.26 -10.07 -15.98
CA MET A 1 -20.85 -9.97 -15.54
C MET A 1 -20.73 -8.84 -14.51
N GLN A 2 -21.18 -9.06 -13.28
CA GLN A 2 -20.98 -8.11 -12.15
C GLN A 2 -20.30 -8.78 -10.94
N GLU A 3 -19.92 -10.05 -11.08
CA GLU A 3 -19.32 -10.85 -10.01
C GLU A 3 -17.82 -10.56 -9.82
N SER A 4 -17.16 -9.93 -10.80
CA SER A 4 -15.71 -9.68 -10.76
C SER A 4 -15.28 -8.46 -9.93
N ILE A 5 -16.16 -7.50 -9.66
CA ILE A 5 -15.78 -6.25 -8.98
C ILE A 5 -15.80 -6.41 -7.45
N ILE A 6 -16.74 -7.21 -6.93
CA ILE A 6 -16.83 -7.47 -5.48
C ILE A 6 -15.68 -8.36 -5.00
N TYR A 7 -15.22 -9.30 -5.83
CA TYR A 7 -14.08 -10.14 -5.47
C TYR A 7 -12.78 -9.32 -5.37
N GLN A 8 -12.59 -8.39 -6.30
CA GLN A 8 -11.43 -7.50 -6.28
C GLN A 8 -11.42 -6.57 -5.07
N ASP A 9 -12.59 -6.07 -4.65
CA ASP A 9 -12.72 -5.23 -3.44
C ASP A 9 -12.40 -5.99 -2.14
N ILE A 10 -12.80 -7.27 -2.04
CA ILE A 10 -12.47 -8.11 -0.88
C ILE A 10 -10.96 -8.37 -0.80
N VAL A 11 -10.35 -8.79 -1.92
CA VAL A 11 -8.91 -9.08 -1.98
C VAL A 11 -8.08 -7.83 -1.69
N GLN A 12 -8.48 -6.68 -2.24
CA GLN A 12 -7.83 -5.38 -1.98
C GLN A 12 -7.92 -4.97 -0.51
N LYS A 13 -9.09 -5.14 0.13
CA LYS A 13 -9.25 -4.87 1.57
C LYS A 13 -8.37 -5.77 2.44
N GLU A 14 -8.21 -7.04 2.07
CA GLU A 14 -7.35 -7.98 2.79
C GLU A 14 -5.87 -7.62 2.64
N ALA A 15 -5.43 -7.31 1.42
CA ALA A 15 -4.08 -6.83 1.14
C ALA A 15 -3.78 -5.53 1.91
N PHE A 16 -4.68 -4.55 1.85
CA PHE A 16 -4.56 -3.30 2.58
C PHE A 16 -4.43 -3.51 4.09
N LYS A 17 -5.28 -4.36 4.67
CA LYS A 17 -5.22 -4.68 6.12
C LYS A 17 -3.92 -5.37 6.51
N PHE A 18 -3.39 -6.22 5.64
CA PHE A 18 -2.09 -6.84 5.83
C PHE A 18 -0.97 -5.79 5.82
N PHE A 19 -0.90 -4.95 4.79
CA PHE A 19 0.08 -3.86 4.69
C PHE A 19 -0.02 -2.88 5.86
N SER A 20 -1.22 -2.43 6.23
CA SER A 20 -1.43 -1.54 7.38
C SER A 20 -0.84 -2.12 8.67
N ARG A 21 -0.97 -3.43 8.90
CA ARG A 21 -0.35 -4.10 10.06
C ARG A 21 1.17 -4.19 9.96
N GLN A 22 1.72 -4.47 8.77
CA GLN A 22 3.16 -4.51 8.57
C GLN A 22 3.80 -3.13 8.80
N LEU A 23 3.18 -2.08 8.25
CA LEU A 23 3.60 -0.70 8.43
C LEU A 23 3.53 -0.31 9.90
N ASN A 24 2.41 -0.61 10.58
CA ASN A 24 2.27 -0.34 12.01
C ASN A 24 3.31 -1.10 12.87
N SER A 25 3.66 -2.32 12.47
CA SER A 25 4.66 -3.12 13.19
C SER A 25 6.09 -2.65 12.94
N ARG A 26 6.39 -2.07 11.78
CA ARG A 26 7.74 -1.64 11.40
C ARG A 26 8.03 -0.20 11.82
N PHE A 27 7.08 0.71 11.62
CA PHE A 27 7.26 2.14 11.84
C PHE A 27 6.46 2.69 13.03
N GLY A 28 5.62 1.89 13.67
CA GLY A 28 4.72 2.35 14.73
C GLY A 28 3.44 2.95 14.16
N GLU A 29 2.77 3.83 14.91
CA GLU A 29 1.50 4.43 14.48
C GLU A 29 1.64 5.17 13.14
N ILE A 30 0.96 4.66 12.11
CA ILE A 30 0.99 5.25 10.76
C ILE A 30 -0.12 6.27 10.61
N ASP A 31 0.22 7.43 10.02
CA ASP A 31 -0.74 8.45 9.66
C ASP A 31 -1.83 7.95 8.71
N THR A 32 -3.06 8.37 8.97
CA THR A 32 -4.22 8.00 8.13
C THR A 32 -4.09 8.50 6.70
N SER A 33 -3.32 9.58 6.47
CA SER A 33 -3.02 10.08 5.12
C SER A 33 -2.19 9.11 4.29
N ILE A 34 -1.25 8.40 4.90
CA ILE A 34 -0.41 7.38 4.22
C ILE A 34 -1.29 6.17 3.88
N LEU A 35 -2.14 5.78 4.83
CA LEU A 35 -3.09 4.68 4.63
C LEU A 35 -4.10 4.97 3.51
N ASP A 36 -4.58 6.21 3.38
CA ASP A 36 -5.50 6.57 2.29
C ASP A 36 -4.80 6.47 0.92
N GLN A 37 -3.56 6.96 0.81
CA GLN A 37 -2.77 6.83 -0.42
C GLN A 37 -2.54 5.37 -0.81
N ILE A 38 -2.19 4.50 0.14
CA ILE A 38 -1.99 3.06 -0.12
C ILE A 38 -3.28 2.40 -0.62
N LYS A 39 -4.45 2.86 -0.16
CA LYS A 39 -5.75 2.34 -0.59
C LYS A 39 -6.13 2.78 -2.01
N GLU A 40 -5.56 3.88 -2.50
CA GLU A 40 -5.74 4.36 -3.87
C GLU A 40 -4.79 3.68 -4.88
N LEU A 41 -3.78 2.94 -4.39
CA LEU A 41 -2.84 2.22 -5.26
C LEU A 41 -3.53 1.09 -6.04
N SER A 42 -3.07 0.91 -7.27
CA SER A 42 -3.48 -0.23 -8.10
C SER A 42 -2.85 -1.53 -7.61
N THR A 43 -3.38 -2.69 -8.04
CA THR A 43 -2.79 -3.99 -7.69
C THR A 43 -1.30 -4.07 -8.02
N GLU A 44 -0.88 -3.59 -9.20
CA GLU A 44 0.53 -3.58 -9.63
C GLU A 44 1.39 -2.69 -8.74
N GLU A 45 0.88 -1.54 -8.29
CA GLU A 45 1.59 -0.66 -7.36
C GLU A 45 1.69 -1.26 -5.97
N LEU A 46 0.69 -2.01 -5.50
CA LEU A 46 0.77 -2.73 -4.23
C LEU A 46 1.81 -3.86 -4.27
N GLU A 47 1.96 -4.54 -5.40
CA GLU A 47 3.01 -5.54 -5.60
C GLU A 47 4.41 -4.88 -5.58
N ALA A 48 4.58 -3.76 -6.30
CA ALA A 48 5.82 -2.98 -6.29
C ALA A 48 6.13 -2.40 -4.91
N LEU A 49 5.12 -1.89 -4.20
CA LEU A 49 5.23 -1.44 -2.81
C LEU A 49 5.69 -2.57 -1.91
N GLY A 50 5.19 -3.79 -2.10
CA GLY A 50 5.61 -4.97 -1.32
C GLY A 50 7.09 -5.29 -1.47
N GLU A 51 7.63 -5.20 -2.68
CA GLU A 51 9.05 -5.40 -2.94
C GLU A 51 9.90 -4.27 -2.34
N ALA A 52 9.54 -3.01 -2.63
CA ALA A 52 10.23 -1.83 -2.09
C ALA A 52 10.13 -1.75 -0.55
N PHE A 53 9.03 -2.25 0.04
CA PHE A 53 8.82 -2.26 1.48
C PHE A 53 9.93 -3.02 2.22
N LEU A 54 10.53 -4.03 1.62
CA LEU A 54 11.64 -4.76 2.24
C LEU A 54 12.87 -3.85 2.45
N ASP A 55 13.12 -2.92 1.53
CA ASP A 55 14.26 -1.98 1.55
C ASP A 55 14.04 -0.75 2.47
N PHE A 56 12.80 -0.43 2.82
CA PHE A 56 12.51 0.77 3.61
C PHE A 56 13.10 0.70 5.02
N SER A 57 13.94 1.66 5.38
CA SER A 57 14.50 1.74 6.73
C SER A 57 13.68 2.62 7.66
N THR A 58 12.97 3.60 7.09
CA THR A 58 12.21 4.62 7.81
C THR A 58 10.85 4.87 7.16
N ILE A 59 9.95 5.53 7.90
CA ILE A 59 8.66 5.95 7.35
C ILE A 59 8.83 6.94 6.19
N SER A 60 9.89 7.74 6.21
CA SER A 60 10.19 8.70 5.14
C SER A 60 10.55 8.03 3.82
N ASP A 61 11.09 6.81 3.84
CA ASP A 61 11.30 6.02 2.61
C ASP A 61 9.97 5.61 1.98
N LEU A 62 8.98 5.25 2.82
CA LEU A 62 7.61 4.95 2.38
C LEU A 62 6.93 6.21 1.81
N GLU A 63 7.01 7.34 2.51
CA GLU A 63 6.43 8.60 2.06
C GLU A 63 7.04 9.06 0.73
N ALA A 64 8.37 8.98 0.62
CA ALA A 64 9.07 9.30 -0.62
C ALA A 64 8.68 8.34 -1.75
N TRP A 65 8.46 7.05 -1.45
CA TRP A 65 7.94 6.11 -2.42
C TRP A 65 6.53 6.52 -2.86
N LEU A 66 5.62 6.83 -1.92
CA LEU A 66 4.22 7.23 -2.15
C LEU A 66 4.03 8.62 -2.81
N ASP A 67 5.04 9.48 -2.78
CA ASP A 67 5.04 10.77 -3.49
C ASP A 67 5.40 10.65 -4.98
N GLN A 68 6.08 9.56 -5.40
CA GLN A 68 6.44 9.38 -6.81
C GLN A 68 5.21 9.32 -7.74
N PRO A 69 5.26 9.88 -8.95
CA PRO A 69 4.15 9.76 -9.89
C PRO A 69 3.96 8.30 -10.31
N ILE A 70 2.70 7.83 -10.28
CA ILE A 70 2.24 6.46 -10.59
C ILE A 70 2.75 5.93 -11.95
N GLY A 71 3.22 6.80 -12.86
CA GLY A 71 3.80 6.43 -14.16
C GLY A 71 5.32 6.22 -14.18
N SER A 72 6.01 6.27 -13.04
CA SER A 72 7.48 6.12 -12.95
C SER A 72 7.94 5.14 -11.87
N ARG A 73 7.02 4.44 -11.20
CA ARG A 73 7.29 3.38 -10.23
C ARG A 73 7.31 2.00 -10.88
#